data_AF-A0A960EGP8-F1
#
_entry.id   AF-A0A960EGP8-F1
#
_cell.length_a   1.000
_cell.length_b   1.000
_cell.length_c   1.000
_cell.angle_alpha   90.00
_cell.angle_beta   90.00
_cell.angle_gamma   90.00
#
_symmetry.space_group_name_H-M   'P 1'
#
loop_
_entity.id
_entity.type
_entity.pdbx_description
1 polymer ?
#
loop_
_entity_poly.entity_id
_entity_poly.type
_entity_poly.pdbx_seq_one_letter_code
_entity_poly.pdbx_strand_id
1 'polypeptide(L)'
;GPLDTPTWRRLGVLSGQVPLIGVNSGFSFAGNAALLGMCDVVIATQNSSIGMGGPAMIEGGNLGVFRPEEVGPMSVQVPNGVVDIAVADEVEAVAATKQYLSYFQGDVPEWQEHDQRLLRHAVPENRLRVYDVRQVLETIADVGSYLELRPQFGKGMITALIRIKGRPIGVIANNPQHQSGAIESDGADKAARFMQLCDAF
;
A
#
# COMPACT_ATOMS: atom_id res chain seq x y z
N GLY A 1 -11.69 -12.47 -32.52
CA GLY A 1 -12.96 -11.87 -32.05
C GLY A 1 -12.65 -10.84 -30.96
N PRO A 2 -13.64 -10.15 -30.38
CA PRO A 2 -13.42 -9.12 -29.35
C PRO A 2 -12.77 -9.64 -28.04
N LEU A 3 -12.45 -10.94 -27.95
CA LEU A 3 -11.82 -11.61 -26.82
C LEU A 3 -10.28 -11.74 -26.93
N ASP A 4 -9.66 -11.23 -28.00
CA ASP A 4 -8.20 -11.31 -28.19
C ASP A 4 -7.51 -9.97 -27.87
N THR A 5 -7.80 -9.43 -26.68
CA THR A 5 -7.21 -8.16 -26.22
C THR A 5 -5.99 -8.46 -25.35
N PRO A 6 -4.75 -8.22 -25.82
CA PRO A 6 -3.55 -8.61 -25.09
C PRO A 6 -3.17 -7.63 -23.97
N THR A 7 -3.89 -6.51 -23.82
CA THR A 7 -3.51 -5.39 -22.93
C THR A 7 -3.26 -5.82 -21.50
N TRP A 8 -4.18 -6.55 -20.87
CA TRP A 8 -4.01 -7.02 -19.48
C TRP A 8 -2.81 -7.98 -19.34
N ARG A 9 -2.67 -8.92 -20.27
CA ARG A 9 -1.51 -9.82 -20.28
C ARG A 9 -0.20 -9.04 -20.44
N ARG A 10 -0.16 -8.06 -21.33
CA ARG A 10 1.04 -7.26 -21.61
C ARG A 10 1.44 -6.38 -20.43
N LEU A 11 0.48 -5.87 -19.64
CA LEU A 11 0.79 -5.20 -18.38
C LEU A 11 1.26 -6.21 -17.33
N GLY A 12 0.55 -7.32 -17.16
CA GLY A 12 0.86 -8.32 -16.15
C GLY A 12 2.27 -8.92 -16.27
N VAL A 13 2.79 -9.10 -17.49
CA VAL A 13 4.17 -9.59 -17.67
C VAL A 13 5.23 -8.58 -17.22
N LEU A 14 4.91 -7.30 -17.02
CA LEU A 14 5.85 -6.29 -16.53
C LEU A 14 6.05 -6.35 -15.00
N SER A 15 5.18 -7.04 -14.25
CA SER A 15 5.31 -7.21 -12.81
C SER A 15 6.66 -7.88 -12.47
N GLY A 16 7.40 -7.29 -11.54
CA GLY A 16 8.76 -7.70 -11.17
C GLY A 16 9.85 -7.38 -12.20
N GLN A 17 9.53 -6.73 -13.34
CA GLN A 17 10.53 -6.22 -14.29
C GLN A 17 10.72 -4.71 -14.15
N VAL A 18 9.63 -3.98 -13.89
CA VAL A 18 9.63 -2.53 -13.66
C VAL A 18 8.60 -2.18 -12.58
N PRO A 19 8.80 -1.11 -11.79
CA PRO A 19 7.78 -0.67 -10.83
C PRO A 19 6.48 -0.25 -11.54
N LEU A 20 5.38 -0.91 -11.22
CA LEU A 20 4.04 -0.61 -11.72
C LEU A 20 3.24 0.12 -10.63
N ILE A 21 2.87 1.37 -10.91
CA ILE A 21 2.12 2.22 -9.97
C ILE A 21 0.72 2.46 -10.52
N GLY A 22 -0.28 1.96 -9.79
CA GLY A 22 -1.68 2.18 -10.08
C GLY A 22 -2.20 3.38 -9.31
N VAL A 23 -2.71 4.39 -9.99
CA VAL A 23 -3.34 5.56 -9.35
C VAL A 23 -4.79 5.65 -9.78
N ASN A 24 -5.70 5.77 -8.80
CA ASN A 24 -7.12 5.89 -9.06
C ASN A 24 -7.71 7.14 -8.39
N SER A 25 -8.49 7.91 -9.17
CA SER A 25 -9.45 8.87 -8.64
C SER A 25 -10.82 8.66 -9.27
N GLY A 26 -11.87 8.65 -8.44
CA GLY A 26 -13.22 8.32 -8.87
C GLY A 26 -13.41 6.84 -9.19
N PHE A 27 -14.16 6.54 -10.25
CA PHE A 27 -14.68 5.18 -10.50
C PHE A 27 -13.79 4.38 -11.45
N SER A 28 -13.33 3.21 -11.00
CA SER A 28 -12.56 2.27 -11.83
C SER A 28 -13.24 0.91 -11.84
N PHE A 29 -13.83 0.58 -12.98
CA PHE A 29 -14.57 -0.66 -13.16
C PHE A 29 -14.05 -1.52 -14.31
N ALA A 30 -14.31 -2.82 -14.21
CA ALA A 30 -14.01 -3.81 -15.26
C ALA A 30 -12.55 -3.76 -15.73
N GLY A 31 -12.31 -3.46 -17.00
CA GLY A 31 -10.97 -3.45 -17.59
C GLY A 31 -10.00 -2.52 -16.88
N ASN A 32 -10.46 -1.37 -16.38
CA ASN A 32 -9.64 -0.40 -15.65
C ASN A 32 -9.22 -0.95 -14.28
N ALA A 33 -10.15 -1.57 -13.55
CA ALA A 33 -9.86 -2.22 -12.28
C ALA A 33 -8.90 -3.41 -12.45
N ALA A 34 -9.03 -4.15 -13.55
CA ALA A 34 -8.11 -5.24 -13.88
C ALA A 34 -6.68 -4.76 -14.13
N LEU A 35 -6.49 -3.60 -14.79
CA LEU A 35 -5.15 -3.01 -14.95
C LEU A 35 -4.61 -2.49 -13.62
N LEU A 36 -5.46 -1.82 -12.83
CA LEU A 36 -5.10 -1.29 -11.51
C LEU A 36 -4.63 -2.40 -10.55
N GLY A 37 -5.35 -3.53 -10.53
CA GLY A 37 -5.04 -4.67 -9.65
C GLY A 37 -3.78 -5.45 -10.03
N MET A 38 -3.16 -5.15 -11.18
CA MET A 38 -1.88 -5.74 -11.61
C MET A 38 -0.67 -4.91 -11.16
N CYS A 39 -0.90 -3.71 -10.61
CA CYS A 39 0.18 -2.84 -10.15
C CYS A 39 0.76 -3.31 -8.81
N ASP A 40 2.04 -2.98 -8.58
CA ASP A 40 2.75 -3.30 -7.35
C ASP A 40 2.14 -2.55 -6.15
N VAL A 41 1.72 -1.31 -6.41
CA VAL A 41 1.04 -0.42 -5.46
C VAL A 41 -0.21 0.20 -6.11
N VAL A 42 -1.29 0.29 -5.33
CA VAL A 42 -2.52 1.00 -5.65
C VAL A 42 -2.67 2.19 -4.72
N ILE A 43 -2.61 3.39 -5.30
CA ILE A 43 -2.84 4.68 -4.64
C ILE A 43 -4.22 5.17 -5.06
N ALA A 44 -5.11 5.41 -4.10
CA ALA A 44 -6.48 5.79 -4.42
C ALA A 44 -6.98 6.96 -3.57
N THR A 45 -7.65 7.91 -4.22
CA THR A 45 -8.27 9.07 -3.54
C THR A 45 -9.54 8.67 -2.80
N GLN A 46 -9.93 9.42 -1.77
CA GLN A 46 -11.09 9.11 -0.92
C GLN A 46 -12.42 8.94 -1.70
N ASN A 47 -12.59 9.66 -2.81
CA ASN A 47 -13.77 9.57 -3.68
C ASN A 47 -13.78 8.33 -4.60
N SER A 48 -12.86 7.36 -4.40
CA SER A 48 -12.73 6.20 -5.27
C SER A 48 -13.79 5.13 -5.03
N SER A 49 -14.21 4.47 -6.12
CA SER A 49 -14.91 3.18 -6.09
C SER A 49 -14.31 2.23 -7.11
N ILE A 50 -13.83 1.07 -6.68
CA ILE A 50 -13.03 0.14 -7.49
C ILE A 50 -13.75 -1.21 -7.55
N GLY A 51 -13.93 -1.80 -8.73
CA GLY A 51 -14.58 -3.11 -8.83
C GLY A 51 -14.43 -3.81 -10.18
N MET A 52 -14.41 -5.15 -10.18
CA MET A 52 -14.31 -5.92 -11.43
C MET A 52 -15.56 -5.83 -12.31
N GLY A 53 -16.69 -5.36 -11.77
CA GLY A 53 -17.89 -5.02 -12.53
C GLY A 53 -18.45 -3.68 -12.06
N GLY A 54 -18.88 -2.83 -13.01
CA GLY A 54 -19.61 -1.61 -12.71
C GLY A 54 -21.12 -1.84 -12.64
N PRO A 55 -21.92 -0.80 -12.33
CA PRO A 55 -23.38 -0.92 -12.14
C PRO A 55 -24.11 -1.70 -13.25
N ALA A 56 -23.83 -1.39 -14.52
CA ALA A 56 -24.46 -2.07 -15.65
C ALA A 56 -24.13 -3.56 -15.74
N MET A 57 -22.92 -3.98 -15.33
CA MET A 57 -22.53 -5.39 -15.29
C MET A 57 -23.20 -6.13 -14.14
N ILE A 58 -23.34 -5.47 -12.98
CA ILE A 58 -24.02 -6.00 -11.80
C ILE A 58 -25.51 -6.20 -12.11
N GLU A 59 -26.16 -5.19 -12.71
CA GLU A 59 -27.55 -5.26 -13.13
C GLU A 59 -27.75 -6.30 -14.25
N GLY A 60 -26.86 -6.31 -15.25
CA GLY A 60 -26.90 -7.31 -16.33
C GLY A 60 -26.70 -8.75 -15.84
N GLY A 61 -26.02 -8.95 -14.71
CA GLY A 61 -25.88 -10.22 -14.01
C GLY A 61 -27.04 -10.55 -13.05
N ASN A 62 -28.07 -9.71 -13.01
CA ASN A 62 -29.23 -9.84 -12.13
C ASN A 62 -28.89 -9.87 -10.63
N LEU A 63 -27.87 -9.10 -10.22
CA LEU A 63 -27.43 -8.98 -8.82
C LEU A 63 -28.04 -7.75 -8.11
N GLY A 64 -28.87 -6.99 -8.81
CA GLY A 64 -29.52 -5.77 -8.31
C GLY A 64 -29.00 -4.50 -8.98
N VAL A 65 -29.53 -3.36 -8.55
CA VAL A 65 -29.18 -2.03 -9.05
C VAL A 65 -28.45 -1.27 -7.95
N PHE A 66 -27.22 -0.84 -8.24
CA PHE A 66 -26.35 -0.14 -7.32
C PHE A 66 -25.80 1.12 -7.98
N ARG A 67 -25.56 2.16 -7.19
CA ARG A 67 -24.85 3.34 -7.66
C ARG A 67 -23.35 3.04 -7.77
N PRO A 68 -22.60 3.76 -8.64
CA PRO A 68 -21.14 3.59 -8.75
C PRO A 68 -20.40 3.65 -7.41
N GLU A 69 -20.81 4.53 -6.50
CA GLU A 69 -20.17 4.72 -5.20
C GLU A 69 -20.33 3.51 -4.25
N GLU A 70 -21.34 2.67 -4.48
CA GLU A 70 -21.67 1.53 -3.64
C GLU A 70 -20.95 0.24 -4.06
N VAL A 71 -20.37 0.22 -5.26
CA VAL A 71 -19.77 -0.98 -5.86
C VAL A 71 -18.53 -1.46 -5.10
N GLY A 72 -17.60 -0.55 -4.81
CA GLY A 72 -16.36 -0.88 -4.14
C GLY A 72 -15.77 0.33 -3.43
N PRO A 73 -16.48 0.84 -2.40
CA PRO A 73 -16.08 2.05 -1.69
C PRO A 73 -14.74 1.87 -0.96
N MET A 74 -14.03 2.97 -0.75
CA MET A 74 -12.75 2.98 0.00
C MET A 74 -12.85 2.39 1.41
N SER A 75 -14.01 2.47 2.06
CA SER A 75 -14.27 1.84 3.36
C SER A 75 -14.17 0.31 3.33
N VAL A 76 -14.24 -0.30 2.14
CA VAL A 76 -14.04 -1.74 1.91
C VAL A 76 -12.66 -1.99 1.29
N GLN A 77 -12.26 -1.21 0.29
CA GLN A 77 -11.04 -1.46 -0.49
C GLN A 77 -9.73 -1.19 0.27
N VAL A 78 -9.77 -0.34 1.29
CA VAL A 78 -8.61 -0.07 2.15
C VAL A 78 -8.39 -1.21 3.16
N PRO A 79 -9.37 -1.62 3.97
CA PRO A 79 -9.16 -2.70 4.95
C PRO A 79 -9.00 -4.09 4.33
N ASN A 80 -9.51 -4.35 3.11
CA ASN A 80 -9.32 -5.64 2.44
C ASN A 80 -7.98 -5.75 1.68
N GLY A 81 -7.15 -4.70 1.71
CA GLY A 81 -5.81 -4.70 1.08
C GLY A 81 -5.81 -4.54 -0.44
N VAL A 82 -6.90 -4.09 -1.07
CA VAL A 82 -6.89 -3.72 -2.49
C VAL A 82 -6.16 -2.38 -2.68
N VAL A 83 -6.40 -1.40 -1.82
CA VAL A 83 -5.70 -0.11 -1.83
C VAL A 83 -4.53 -0.14 -0.84
N ASP A 84 -3.34 0.16 -1.34
CA ASP A 84 -2.12 0.24 -0.55
C ASP A 84 -1.97 1.58 0.16
N ILE A 85 -2.28 2.68 -0.54
CA ILE A 85 -2.15 4.06 -0.03
C ILE A 85 -3.46 4.81 -0.32
N ALA A 86 -4.20 5.13 0.73
CA ALA A 86 -5.38 5.97 0.63
C ALA A 86 -4.98 7.43 0.85
N VAL A 87 -5.37 8.31 -0.08
CA VAL A 87 -5.03 9.74 -0.07
C VAL A 87 -6.30 10.60 -0.17
N ALA A 88 -6.25 11.86 0.25
CA ALA A 88 -7.42 12.73 0.23
C ALA A 88 -7.86 13.06 -1.21
N ASP A 89 -6.91 13.42 -2.07
CA ASP A 89 -7.16 13.96 -3.40
C ASP A 89 -6.03 13.64 -4.40
N GLU A 90 -6.18 14.12 -5.63
CA GLU A 90 -5.22 13.88 -6.72
C GLU A 90 -3.85 14.53 -6.47
N VAL A 91 -3.78 15.63 -5.72
CA VAL A 91 -2.52 16.29 -5.39
C VAL A 91 -1.71 15.40 -4.46
N GLU A 92 -2.35 14.87 -3.42
CA GLU A 92 -1.74 13.88 -2.53
C GLU A 92 -1.41 12.57 -3.26
N ALA A 93 -2.23 12.13 -4.21
CA ALA A 93 -1.96 10.94 -5.02
C ALA A 93 -0.67 11.08 -5.84
N VAL A 94 -0.44 12.24 -6.44
CA VAL A 94 0.79 12.56 -7.17
C VAL A 94 1.99 12.62 -6.21
N ALA A 95 1.82 13.22 -5.03
CA ALA A 95 2.89 13.28 -4.02
C ALA A 95 3.30 11.86 -3.55
N ALA A 96 2.32 11.02 -3.19
CA ALA A 96 2.53 9.64 -2.79
C ALA A 96 3.19 8.81 -3.91
N THR A 97 2.76 9.02 -5.17
CA THR A 97 3.34 8.35 -6.34
C THR A 97 4.82 8.71 -6.52
N LYS A 98 5.16 10.00 -6.43
CA LYS A 98 6.56 10.46 -6.53
C LYS A 98 7.41 9.91 -5.39
N GLN A 99 6.88 9.93 -4.17
CA GLN A 99 7.57 9.38 -3.02
C GLN A 99 7.81 7.86 -3.19
N TYR A 100 6.77 7.10 -3.54
CA TYR A 100 6.87 5.66 -3.79
C TYR A 100 7.90 5.34 -4.88
N LEU A 101 7.83 6.03 -6.02
CA LEU A 101 8.78 5.79 -7.11
C LEU A 101 10.23 6.07 -6.69
N SER A 102 10.44 7.07 -5.82
CA SER A 102 11.79 7.46 -5.40
C SER A 102 12.59 6.32 -4.79
N TYR A 103 11.96 5.40 -4.05
CA TYR A 103 12.67 4.29 -3.39
C TYR A 103 13.31 3.32 -4.38
N PHE A 104 12.83 3.31 -5.63
CA PHE A 104 13.34 2.47 -6.71
C PHE A 104 14.30 3.22 -7.66
N GLN A 105 14.69 4.46 -7.32
CA GLN A 105 15.58 5.30 -8.14
C GLN A 105 16.99 5.44 -7.55
N GLY A 106 17.29 4.69 -6.48
CA GLY A 106 18.61 4.65 -5.83
C GLY A 106 18.73 5.54 -4.60
N ASP A 107 19.99 5.80 -4.22
CA ASP A 107 20.36 6.55 -3.02
C ASP A 107 20.12 8.05 -3.19
N VAL A 108 19.75 8.72 -2.10
CA VAL A 108 19.59 10.19 -2.04
C VAL A 108 20.76 10.80 -1.24
N PRO A 109 21.49 11.79 -1.77
CA PRO A 109 22.69 12.32 -1.12
C PRO A 109 22.38 13.21 0.09
N GLU A 110 21.25 13.91 0.08
CA GLU A 110 20.80 14.79 1.15
C GLU A 110 19.77 14.09 2.03
N TRP A 111 20.07 13.96 3.32
CA TRP A 111 19.19 13.34 4.30
C TRP A 111 19.37 14.01 5.66
N GLN A 112 18.35 13.86 6.51
CA GLN A 112 18.37 14.29 7.90
C GLN A 112 17.89 13.12 8.75
N GLU A 113 18.53 12.90 9.90
CA GLU A 113 18.09 11.89 10.87
C GLU A 113 17.36 12.55 12.04
N HIS A 114 16.43 11.82 12.65
CA HIS A 114 15.85 12.20 13.95
C HIS A 114 16.88 12.02 15.08
N ASP A 115 16.61 12.58 16.26
CA ASP A 115 17.41 12.32 17.46
C ASP A 115 17.30 10.85 17.89
N GLN A 116 18.30 10.05 17.53
CA GLN A 116 18.34 8.62 17.79
C GLN A 116 18.38 8.26 19.29
N ARG A 117 18.66 9.21 20.20
CA ARG A 117 18.61 8.95 21.65
C ARG A 117 17.20 8.60 22.12
N LEU A 118 16.17 9.08 21.42
CA LEU A 118 14.77 8.80 21.73
C LEU A 118 14.44 7.29 21.64
N LEU A 119 15.11 6.55 20.76
CA LEU A 119 14.93 5.11 20.60
C LEU A 119 15.25 4.30 21.87
N ARG A 120 16.11 4.83 22.76
CA ARG A 120 16.45 4.19 24.05
C ARG A 120 15.25 4.05 24.98
N HIS A 121 14.20 4.84 24.75
CA HIS A 121 13.01 4.90 25.60
C HIS A 121 11.73 4.53 24.84
N ALA A 122 11.83 4.19 23.56
CA ALA A 122 10.66 3.94 22.71
C ALA A 122 9.98 2.59 23.03
N VAL A 123 10.77 1.58 23.44
CA VAL A 123 10.25 0.30 23.94
C VAL A 123 10.21 0.33 25.47
N PRO A 124 9.03 0.18 26.11
CA PRO A 124 8.91 0.19 27.56
C PRO A 124 9.70 -0.95 28.23
N GLU A 125 10.32 -0.67 29.38
CA GLU A 125 10.98 -1.70 30.19
C GLU A 125 9.99 -2.73 30.75
N ASN A 126 8.76 -2.30 31.05
CA ASN A 126 7.68 -3.20 31.44
C ASN A 126 7.22 -4.02 30.23
N ARG A 127 7.57 -5.31 30.23
CA ARG A 127 7.27 -6.27 29.15
C ARG A 127 5.80 -6.41 28.78
N LEU A 128 4.86 -6.02 29.65
CA LEU A 128 3.42 -6.08 29.39
C LEU A 128 2.87 -4.81 28.73
N ARG A 129 3.66 -3.73 28.65
CA ARG A 129 3.21 -2.45 28.12
C ARG A 129 3.48 -2.39 26.61
N VAL A 130 2.41 -2.17 25.84
CA VAL A 130 2.50 -1.93 24.39
C VAL A 130 3.09 -0.56 24.08
N TYR A 131 3.66 -0.42 22.88
CA TYR A 131 4.21 0.82 22.34
C TYR A 131 3.78 1.01 20.89
N ASP A 132 3.94 2.22 20.37
CA ASP A 132 3.67 2.49 18.96
C ASP A 132 4.93 2.23 18.13
N VAL A 133 4.94 1.10 17.42
CA VAL A 133 6.06 0.73 16.54
C VAL A 133 6.20 1.70 15.37
N ARG A 134 5.16 2.43 14.95
CA ARG A 134 5.28 3.43 13.88
C ARG A 134 6.18 4.57 14.29
N GLN A 135 6.06 5.04 15.53
CA GLN A 135 6.97 6.06 16.07
C GLN A 135 8.42 5.58 16.10
N VAL A 136 8.65 4.30 16.40
CA VAL A 136 9.99 3.68 16.33
C VAL A 136 10.52 3.72 14.91
N LEU A 137 9.71 3.27 13.93
CA LEU A 137 10.10 3.23 12.53
C LEU A 137 10.33 4.62 11.94
N GLU A 138 9.46 5.59 12.23
CA GLU A 138 9.64 6.99 11.84
C GLU A 138 10.92 7.59 12.42
N THR A 139 11.25 7.28 13.68
CA THR A 139 12.49 7.77 14.31
C THR A 139 13.75 7.12 13.70
N ILE A 140 13.67 5.84 13.29
CA ILE A 140 14.77 5.13 12.62
C ILE A 140 14.99 5.67 11.19
N ALA A 141 13.90 5.99 10.50
CA ALA A 141 13.94 6.49 9.14
C ALA A 141 14.57 7.89 9.06
N ASP A 142 15.12 8.24 7.90
CA ASP A 142 15.44 9.63 7.58
C ASP A 142 14.15 10.47 7.61
N VAL A 143 14.24 11.71 8.06
CA VAL A 143 13.10 12.63 8.21
C VAL A 143 12.29 12.71 6.91
N GLY A 144 10.99 12.43 7.00
CA GLY A 144 10.07 12.49 5.85
C GLY A 144 10.20 11.33 4.86
N SER A 145 11.01 10.32 5.15
CA SER A 145 11.21 9.16 4.26
C SER A 145 10.31 7.96 4.58
N TYR A 146 9.53 8.00 5.66
CA TYR A 146 8.63 6.90 6.02
C TYR A 146 7.39 6.87 5.11
N LEU A 147 7.15 5.73 4.45
CA LEU A 147 5.95 5.47 3.66
C LEU A 147 5.38 4.09 4.01
N GLU A 148 4.37 4.05 4.87
CA GLU A 148 3.66 2.82 5.21
C GLU A 148 2.73 2.37 4.07
N LEU A 149 2.77 1.07 3.76
CA LEU A 149 1.89 0.44 2.77
C LEU A 149 0.84 -0.44 3.46
N ARG A 150 -0.40 -0.37 2.98
CA ARG A 150 -1.56 -1.13 3.47
C ARG A 150 -1.76 -1.03 5.00
N PRO A 151 -1.75 0.15 5.63
CA PRO A 151 -1.84 0.26 7.10
C PRO A 151 -3.11 -0.37 7.72
N GLN A 152 -4.17 -0.54 6.92
CA GLN A 152 -5.46 -1.07 7.38
C GLN A 152 -5.69 -2.56 7.09
N PHE A 153 -4.83 -3.21 6.31
CA PHE A 153 -4.87 -4.64 6.03
C PHE A 153 -3.72 -5.34 6.77
N GLY A 154 -3.99 -6.52 7.34
CA GLY A 154 -2.99 -7.27 8.13
C GLY A 154 -2.36 -6.41 9.23
N LYS A 155 -3.17 -5.72 10.06
CA LYS A 155 -2.75 -4.63 10.98
C LYS A 155 -1.70 -5.03 12.02
N GLY A 156 -1.57 -6.33 12.31
CA GLY A 156 -0.50 -6.90 13.15
C GLY A 156 0.88 -6.86 12.50
N MET A 157 0.95 -6.64 11.19
CA MET A 157 2.18 -6.58 10.41
C MET A 157 2.28 -5.24 9.68
N ILE A 158 3.30 -4.45 10.01
CA ILE A 158 3.64 -3.21 9.31
C ILE A 158 4.58 -3.54 8.17
N THR A 159 4.34 -2.92 7.02
CA THR A 159 5.20 -2.92 5.85
C THR A 159 5.39 -1.48 5.42
N ALA A 160 6.63 -1.01 5.33
CA ALA A 160 6.92 0.37 4.97
C ALA A 160 8.19 0.46 4.11
N LEU A 161 8.21 1.41 3.19
CA LEU A 161 9.44 1.86 2.53
C LEU A 161 9.99 3.03 3.33
N ILE A 162 11.29 2.99 3.64
CA ILE A 162 12.00 4.05 4.37
C ILE A 162 13.32 4.37 3.68
N ARG A 163 14.00 5.41 4.18
CA ARG A 163 15.44 5.58 3.94
C ARG A 163 16.22 5.58 5.25
N ILE A 164 17.45 5.09 5.19
CA ILE A 164 18.45 5.27 6.25
C ILE A 164 19.73 5.78 5.59
N LYS A 165 20.13 7.00 5.95
CA LYS A 165 21.27 7.70 5.33
C LYS A 165 21.16 7.77 3.81
N GLY A 166 19.97 8.08 3.32
CA GLY A 166 19.65 8.21 1.91
C GLY A 166 19.37 6.90 1.18
N ARG A 167 19.70 5.75 1.77
CA ARG A 167 19.57 4.43 1.12
C ARG A 167 18.15 3.88 1.29
N PRO A 168 17.46 3.46 0.21
CA PRO A 168 16.12 2.90 0.31
C PRO A 168 16.13 1.53 0.98
N ILE A 169 15.18 1.31 1.91
CA ILE A 169 15.04 0.06 2.66
C ILE A 169 13.55 -0.30 2.80
N GLY A 170 13.21 -1.56 2.55
CA GLY A 170 11.93 -2.14 2.93
C GLY A 170 11.96 -2.64 4.37
N VAL A 171 10.96 -2.29 5.17
CA VAL A 171 10.86 -2.70 6.58
C VAL A 171 9.57 -3.48 6.82
N ILE A 172 9.72 -4.57 7.57
CA ILE A 172 8.63 -5.38 8.12
C ILE A 172 8.74 -5.33 9.65
N ALA A 173 7.64 -5.06 10.35
CA ALA A 173 7.63 -5.01 11.81
C ALA A 173 6.30 -5.50 12.40
N ASN A 174 6.38 -6.22 13.52
CA ASN A 174 5.19 -6.58 14.29
C ASN A 174 4.59 -5.35 14.98
N ASN A 175 3.27 -5.23 14.95
CA ASN A 175 2.53 -4.19 15.67
C ASN A 175 1.98 -4.73 17.00
N PRO A 176 2.62 -4.44 18.15
CA PRO A 176 2.18 -4.97 19.45
C PRO A 176 0.81 -4.43 19.89
N GLN A 177 0.28 -3.36 19.28
CA GLN A 177 -1.06 -2.85 19.56
C GLN A 177 -2.17 -3.72 18.92
N HIS A 178 -1.82 -4.68 18.07
CA HIS A 178 -2.76 -5.59 17.43
C HIS A 178 -2.41 -7.04 17.78
N GLN A 179 -3.30 -7.73 18.47
CA GLN A 179 -3.09 -9.12 18.93
C GLN A 179 -1.72 -9.35 19.60
N SER A 180 -1.22 -8.37 20.36
CA SER A 180 0.10 -8.42 21.00
C SER A 180 1.26 -8.66 20.04
N GLY A 181 1.12 -8.31 18.76
CA GLY A 181 2.13 -8.51 17.72
C GLY A 181 2.15 -9.91 17.10
N ALA A 182 1.14 -10.75 17.40
CA ALA A 182 1.00 -12.06 16.80
C ALA A 182 0.84 -11.95 15.27
N ILE A 183 1.43 -12.92 14.56
CA ILE A 183 1.34 -13.00 13.10
C ILE A 183 0.09 -13.82 12.74
N GLU A 184 -0.89 -13.15 12.15
CA GLU A 184 -2.11 -13.75 11.62
C GLU A 184 -2.00 -13.95 10.10
N SER A 185 -2.96 -14.66 9.49
CA SER A 185 -2.95 -15.00 8.07
C SER A 185 -2.75 -13.77 7.17
N ASP A 186 -3.58 -12.73 7.33
CA ASP A 186 -3.48 -11.49 6.55
C ASP A 186 -2.12 -10.80 6.75
N GLY A 187 -1.57 -10.87 7.96
CA GLY A 187 -0.24 -10.32 8.27
C GLY A 187 0.88 -11.09 7.57
N ALA A 188 0.76 -12.42 7.47
CA ALA A 188 1.70 -13.27 6.75
C ALA A 188 1.65 -13.00 5.23
N ASP A 189 0.45 -12.92 4.65
CA ASP A 189 0.26 -12.62 3.23
C ASP A 189 0.80 -11.22 2.88
N LYS A 190 0.51 -10.23 3.74
CA LYS A 190 1.04 -8.87 3.61
C LYS A 190 2.58 -8.85 3.64
N ALA A 191 3.20 -9.52 4.60
CA ALA A 191 4.66 -9.62 4.68
C ALA A 191 5.26 -10.32 3.46
N ALA A 192 4.67 -11.45 3.05
CA ALA A 192 5.16 -12.23 1.92
C ALA A 192 5.14 -11.42 0.61
N ARG A 193 4.03 -10.74 0.32
CA ARG A 193 3.92 -9.86 -0.85
C ARG A 193 4.93 -8.71 -0.79
N PHE A 194 5.13 -8.11 0.39
CA PHE A 194 6.08 -7.01 0.53
C PHE A 194 7.55 -7.47 0.38
N MET A 195 7.89 -8.67 0.85
CA MET A 195 9.20 -9.28 0.59
C MET A 195 9.41 -9.51 -0.91
N GLN A 196 8.41 -10.00 -1.64
CA GLN A 196 8.50 -10.16 -3.10
C GLN A 196 8.73 -8.83 -3.81
N LEU A 197 8.07 -7.74 -3.37
CA LEU A 197 8.30 -6.40 -3.90
C LEU A 197 9.75 -5.94 -3.69
N CYS A 198 10.31 -6.16 -2.50
CA CYS A 198 11.68 -5.74 -2.16
C CYS A 198 12.76 -6.64 -2.77
N ASP A 199 12.46 -7.90 -3.06
CA ASP A 199 13.40 -8.82 -3.73
C ASP A 199 13.47 -8.57 -5.24
N ALA A 200 12.36 -8.13 -5.84
CA ALA A 200 12.28 -7.84 -7.27
C ALA A 200 13.04 -6.56 -7.69
N PHE A 201 13.24 -5.60 -6.79
CA PHE A 201 13.80 -4.27 -7.09
C PHE A 201 14.84 -3.82 -6.05
#